data_AF-A0A1I5EP81-F1
#
_entry.id   AF-A0A1I5EP81-F1
#
_cell.length_a   1.000
_cell.length_b   1.000
_cell.length_c   1.000
_cell.angle_alpha   90.00
_cell.angle_beta   90.00
_cell.angle_gamma   90.00
#
_symmetry.space_group_name_H-M   'P 1'
#
loop_
_entity.id
_entity.type
_entity.pdbx_description
1 polymer ?
#
loop_
_entity_poly.entity_id
_entity_poly.type
_entity_poly.pdbx_seq_one_letter_code
_entity_poly.pdbx_strand_id
1 'polypeptide(L)' 'MATHVTKTTVKGGYIARSEKTGHFVEVRTSSGAKKATVKTMVTVKGASEKRKSALKRLADR' A
#
# COMPACT_ATOMS: atom_id res chain seq x y z
N MET A 1 2.41 -11.77 14.86
CA MET A 1 1.43 -10.71 15.16
C MET A 1 0.25 -10.87 14.22
N ALA A 2 -0.94 -11.19 14.76
CA ALA A 2 -2.17 -11.23 13.97
C ALA A 2 -2.44 -9.80 13.46
N THR A 3 -2.13 -9.56 12.19
CA THR A 3 -2.38 -8.27 11.56
C THR A 3 -3.83 -8.30 11.13
N HIS A 4 -4.69 -7.62 11.89
CA HIS A 4 -6.01 -7.25 11.44
C HIS A 4 -5.90 -6.60 10.05
N VAL A 5 -6.51 -7.23 9.04
CA VAL A 5 -6.41 -6.84 7.64
C VAL A 5 -7.79 -6.72 7.01
N THR A 6 -8.08 -5.54 6.49
CA THR A 6 -9.26 -5.31 5.67
C THR A 6 -9.00 -5.84 4.28
N LYS A 7 -9.87 -6.75 3.82
CA LYS A 7 -9.84 -7.26 2.45
C LYS A 7 -10.88 -6.52 1.62
N THR A 8 -10.41 -5.83 0.60
CA THR A 8 -11.28 -5.19 -0.41
C THR A 8 -11.32 -6.11 -1.63
N THR A 9 -12.49 -6.64 -1.95
CA THR A 9 -12.71 -7.48 -3.12
C THR A 9 -12.71 -6.62 -4.39
N VAL A 10 -12.00 -7.07 -5.42
CA VAL A 10 -11.94 -6.41 -6.74
C VAL A 10 -12.23 -7.44 -7.83
N LYS A 11 -12.57 -7.01 -9.04
CA LYS A 11 -12.82 -7.94 -10.15
C LYS A 11 -11.56 -8.78 -10.40
N GLY A 12 -11.65 -10.08 -10.13
CA GLY A 12 -10.55 -11.04 -10.29
C GLY A 12 -9.67 -11.26 -9.06
N GLY A 13 -10.05 -10.78 -7.87
CA GLY A 13 -9.27 -11.03 -6.66
C GLY A 13 -9.63 -10.20 -5.42
N TYR A 14 -8.67 -10.03 -4.53
CA TYR A 14 -8.79 -9.10 -3.39
C TYR A 14 -7.47 -8.40 -3.11
N ILE A 15 -7.59 -7.22 -2.50
CA ILE A 15 -6.46 -6.45 -1.96
C ILE A 15 -6.63 -6.42 -0.45
N ALA A 16 -5.62 -6.87 0.29
CA ALA A 16 -5.59 -6.79 1.74
C ALA A 16 -4.71 -5.63 2.20
N ARG A 17 -5.24 -4.83 3.12
CA ARG A 17 -4.54 -3.71 3.76
C ARG A 17 -4.62 -3.84 5.27
N SER A 18 -3.58 -3.40 5.96
CA SER A 18 -3.56 -3.36 7.42
C SER A 18 -4.66 -2.44 7.94
N GLU A 19 -5.48 -2.93 8.88
CA GLU A 19 -6.54 -2.12 9.49
C GLU A 19 -5.97 -0.94 10.29
N LYS A 20 -4.85 -1.13 10.97
CA LYS A 20 -4.22 -0.09 11.79
C LYS A 20 -3.62 1.05 10.99
N THR A 21 -3.06 0.75 9.82
CA THR A 21 -2.20 1.71 9.10
C THR A 21 -2.70 2.02 7.68
N GLY A 22 -3.66 1.26 7.17
CA GLY A 22 -4.07 1.29 5.77
C GLY A 22 -2.99 0.81 4.79
N HIS A 23 -1.83 0.35 5.28
CA HIS A 23 -0.72 -0.08 4.41
C HIS A 23 -1.05 -1.36 3.66
N PHE A 24 -0.48 -1.48 2.46
CA PHE A 24 -0.59 -2.66 1.62
C PHE A 24 0.07 -3.88 2.31
N VAL A 25 -0.66 -5.00 2.37
CA VAL A 25 -0.17 -6.26 2.95
C VAL A 25 -0.07 -7.35 1.89
N GLU A 26 -1.14 -7.57 1.13
CA GLU A 26 -1.11 -8.56 0.05
C GLU A 26 -2.16 -8.26 -1.01
N VAL A 27 -1.93 -8.77 -2.21
CA VAL A 27 -2.92 -8.86 -3.28
C VAL A 27 -3.01 -10.30 -3.73
N ARG A 28 -4.24 -10.78 -3.91
CA ARG A 28 -4.50 -12.08 -4.50
C ARG A 28 -5.32 -11.90 -5.77
N THR A 29 -4.95 -12.64 -6.80
CA THR A 29 -5.64 -12.72 -8.08
C THR A 29 -5.85 -14.18 -8.45
N SER A 30 -6.57 -14.45 -9.53
CA SER A 30 -6.73 -15.82 -10.07
C SER A 30 -5.40 -16.49 -10.43
N SER A 31 -4.38 -15.72 -10.82
CA SER A 31 -3.04 -16.22 -11.17
C SER A 31 -2.10 -16.38 -9.97
N GLY A 32 -2.49 -15.92 -8.78
CA GLY A 32 -1.70 -16.11 -7.56
C GLY A 32 -1.74 -14.94 -6.58
N ALA A 33 -0.94 -15.04 -5.51
CA ALA A 33 -0.83 -14.03 -4.46
C ALA A 33 0.55 -13.37 -4.43
N LYS A 34 0.59 -12.06 -4.23
CA LYS A 34 1.81 -11.28 -3.99
C LYS A 34 1.68 -10.56 -2.66
N LYS A 35 2.69 -10.70 -1.81
CA LYS A 35 2.75 -10.08 -0.48
C LYS A 35 3.66 -8.87 -0.48
N ALA A 36 3.41 -7.94 0.43
CA ALA A 36 4.29 -6.83 0.71
C ALA A 36 5.63 -7.36 1.24
N THR A 37 6.70 -7.02 0.53
CA THR A 37 8.08 -7.21 0.97
C THR A 37 8.66 -5.89 1.46
N VAL A 38 9.79 -5.95 2.18
CA VAL A 38 10.55 -4.77 2.64
C VAL A 38 10.84 -3.82 1.48
N LYS A 39 11.24 -4.35 0.31
CA LYS A 39 11.51 -3.56 -0.89
C LYS A 39 10.29 -2.74 -1.33
N THR A 40 9.12 -3.37 -1.41
CA THR A 40 7.86 -2.67 -1.74
C THR A 40 7.53 -1.58 -0.72
N MET A 41 7.75 -1.83 0.58
CA MET A 41 7.49 -0.84 1.62
C MET A 41 8.38 0.39 1.46
N VAL A 42 9.67 0.18 1.20
CA VAL A 42 10.64 1.26 0.92
C VAL A 42 10.23 2.06 -0.30
N THR A 43 9.83 1.40 -1.40
CA THR A 43 9.38 2.08 -2.62
C THR A 43 8.15 2.94 -2.38
N VAL A 44 7.14 2.39 -1.67
CA VAL A 44 5.90 3.13 -1.37
C VAL A 44 6.18 4.33 -0.47
N LYS A 45 7.05 4.18 0.54
CA LYS A 45 7.47 5.27 1.41
C LYS A 45 8.19 6.37 0.62
N GLY A 46 9.16 6.01 -0.22
CA GLY A 46 9.89 6.96 -1.04
C GLY A 46 8.99 7.73 -2.02
N ALA A 47 8.01 7.06 -2.63
CA ALA A 47 7.02 7.74 -3.48
C ALA A 47 6.15 8.73 -2.68
N SER A 48 5.75 8.35 -1.47
CA SER A 48 4.95 9.19 -0.58
C SER A 48 5.70 10.44 -0.12
N GLU A 49 6.98 10.29 0.22
CA GLU A 49 7.85 11.41 0.61
C GLU A 49 8.08 12.40 -0.55
N LYS A 50 8.32 11.89 -1.76
CA LYS A 50 8.43 12.74 -2.97
C LYS A 50 7.15 13.54 -3.21
N ARG A 51 5.97 12.90 -3.11
CA ARG A 51 4.67 13.58 -3.24
C ARG A 51 4.50 14.65 -2.17
N LYS A 52 4.82 14.35 -0.91
CA LYS A 52 4.75 15.30 0.20
C LYS A 52 5.64 16.52 -0.05
N SER A 53 6.87 16.31 -0.50
CA SER A 53 7.79 17.40 -0.84
C SER A 53 7.25 18.27 -1.98
N ALA A 54 6.74 17.66 -3.05
CA ALA A 54 6.14 18.38 -4.16
C ALA A 54 4.94 19.22 -3.74
N LEU A 55 4.06 18.68 -2.90
CA LEU A 55 2.89 19.41 -2.39
C LEU A 55 3.29 20.61 -1.51
N LYS A 56 4.32 20.48 -0.67
CA LYS A 56 4.85 21.62 0.10
C LYS A 56 5.32 22.74 -0.82
N ARG A 57 6.10 22.39 -1.85
CA ARG A 57 6.57 23.38 -2.84
C ARG A 57 5.45 24.07 -3.60
N LEU A 58 4.33 23.39 -3.85
CA LEU A 58 3.17 23.99 -4.49
C LEU A 58 2.40 24.91 -3.54
N ALA A 59 2.35 24.59 -2.26
CA ALA A 59 1.70 25.42 -1.24
C ALA A 59 2.54 26.66 -0.86
N ASP A 60 3.86 26.57 -0.97
CA ASP A 60 4.79 27.69 -0.76
C ASP A 60 4.83 28.69 -1.94
N ARG A 61 4.12 28.41 -3.05
CA ARG A 61 3.98 29.28 -4.23
C ARG A 61 2.65 30.02 -4.20
#